data_AF-A0A3N1VQC7-F1
#
_entry.id   AF-A0A3N1VQC7-F1
#
_cell.length_a   1.000
_cell.length_b   1.000
_cell.length_c   1.000
_cell.angle_alpha   90.00
_cell.angle_beta   90.00
_cell.angle_gamma   90.00
#
_symmetry.space_group_name_H-M   'P 1'
#
loop_
_entity.id
_entity.type
_entity.pdbx_description
1 polymer ?
#
loop_
_entity_poly.entity_id
_entity_poly.type
_entity_poly.pdbx_seq_one_letter_code
_entity_poly.pdbx_strand_id
1 'polypeptide(L)'
;MDRKDTQAFEATICHFQRIAKENRFAENASIAHDTDQCLVCRPDRCAGDPFTVYVDIIARCLPVRRPRLDPDLVAAIAEDAQWAGLSTSFTVQDLKDRRATAMKAFRLWVRNALETGLELLSVHSPTSLSFSLEDARGIPQREAFVEGCIERVMDQILGENST
;
A
#
# COMPACT_ATOMS: atom_id res chain seq x y z
N MET A 1 -3.12 2.16 -21.64
CA MET A 1 -4.36 2.35 -20.85
C MET A 1 -5.24 3.31 -21.63
N ASP A 2 -6.49 2.93 -21.92
CA ASP A 2 -7.44 3.84 -22.57
C ASP A 2 -7.84 4.95 -21.59
N ARG A 3 -8.34 6.09 -22.09
CA ARG A 3 -8.77 7.24 -21.28
C ARG A 3 -9.82 6.87 -20.23
N LYS A 4 -10.70 5.92 -20.55
CA LYS A 4 -11.72 5.41 -19.62
C LYS A 4 -11.12 4.59 -18.48
N ASP A 5 -10.13 3.75 -18.78
CA ASP A 5 -9.42 2.96 -17.79
C ASP A 5 -8.67 3.87 -16.79
N THR A 6 -8.06 4.95 -17.30
CA THR A 6 -7.41 5.96 -16.45
C THR A 6 -8.41 6.62 -15.50
N GLN A 7 -9.59 7.00 -16.00
CA GLN A 7 -10.62 7.63 -15.17
C GLN A 7 -11.17 6.69 -14.09
N ALA A 8 -11.44 5.42 -14.43
CA ALA A 8 -11.91 4.41 -13.48
C ALA A 8 -10.86 4.13 -12.40
N PHE A 9 -9.59 4.05 -12.79
CA PHE A 9 -8.50 3.85 -11.85
C PHE A 9 -8.31 5.04 -10.91
N GLU A 10 -8.32 6.27 -11.43
CA GLU A 10 -8.24 7.49 -10.62
C GLU A 10 -9.42 7.59 -9.65
N ALA A 11 -10.64 7.31 -10.09
CA ALA A 11 -11.82 7.31 -9.22
C ALA A 11 -11.70 6.26 -8.10
N THR A 12 -11.19 5.06 -8.42
CA THR A 12 -10.93 4.00 -7.45
C THR A 12 -9.89 4.44 -6.43
N ILE A 13 -8.76 5.01 -6.87
CA ILE A 13 -7.72 5.53 -5.97
C ILE A 13 -8.30 6.63 -5.06
N CYS A 14 -9.02 7.60 -5.62
CA CYS A 14 -9.60 8.69 -4.83
C CYS A 14 -10.56 8.16 -3.76
N HIS A 15 -11.34 7.11 -4.06
CA HIS A 15 -12.19 6.46 -3.08
C HIS A 15 -11.36 5.88 -1.92
N PHE A 16 -10.36 5.05 -2.20
CA PHE A 16 -9.55 4.42 -1.15
C PHE A 16 -8.65 5.41 -0.40
N GLN A 17 -8.18 6.48 -1.04
CA GLN A 17 -7.44 7.54 -0.35
C GLN A 17 -8.33 8.31 0.64
N ARG A 18 -9.62 8.49 0.35
CA ARG A 18 -10.56 9.05 1.34
C ARG A 18 -10.71 8.11 2.53
N ILE A 19 -10.87 6.81 2.28
CA ILE A 19 -10.93 5.79 3.33
C ILE A 19 -9.66 5.81 4.18
N ALA A 20 -8.49 5.91 3.54
CA ALA A 20 -7.18 6.00 4.19
C ALA A 20 -7.09 7.20 5.13
N LYS A 21 -7.51 8.37 4.65
CA LYS A 21 -7.51 9.63 5.39
C LYS A 21 -8.43 9.61 6.61
N GLU A 22 -9.57 8.93 6.49
CA GLU A 22 -10.53 8.74 7.58
C GLU A 22 -10.12 7.60 8.54
N ASN A 23 -9.05 6.85 8.23
CA ASN A 23 -8.62 5.66 8.96
C ASN A 23 -9.70 4.56 9.05
N ARG A 24 -10.52 4.42 8.01
CA ARG A 24 -11.68 3.50 7.95
C ARG A 24 -11.47 2.29 7.05
N PHE A 25 -10.21 1.87 6.85
CA PHE A 25 -9.87 0.77 5.95
C PHE A 25 -10.52 -0.57 6.33
N ALA A 26 -10.79 -0.82 7.61
CA ALA A 26 -11.53 -2.01 8.04
C ALA A 26 -13.02 -1.97 7.65
N GLU A 27 -13.57 -0.76 7.41
CA GLU A 27 -14.96 -0.54 7.03
C GLU A 27 -15.12 -0.33 5.51
N ASN A 28 -14.07 -0.61 4.72
CA ASN A 28 -13.98 -0.19 3.32
C ASN A 28 -15.19 -0.65 2.46
N ALA A 29 -15.74 -1.83 2.73
CA ALA A 29 -16.90 -2.39 2.00
C ALA A 29 -18.20 -1.61 2.25
N SER A 30 -18.29 -0.87 3.35
CA SER A 30 -19.49 -0.13 3.75
C SER A 30 -19.55 1.31 3.22
N ILE A 31 -18.46 1.78 2.59
CA ILE A 31 -18.32 3.18 2.19
C ILE A 31 -18.81 3.33 0.75
N ALA A 32 -19.88 4.13 0.59
CA ALA A 32 -20.56 4.31 -0.69
C ALA A 32 -19.62 4.83 -1.79
N HIS A 33 -19.70 4.20 -2.96
CA HIS A 33 -18.98 4.55 -4.17
C HIS A 33 -19.70 3.95 -5.39
N ASP A 34 -19.25 4.29 -6.61
CA ASP A 34 -19.75 3.67 -7.83
C ASP A 34 -19.11 2.29 -8.02
N THR A 35 -19.84 1.24 -7.67
CA THR A 35 -19.37 -0.14 -7.74
C THR A 35 -19.11 -0.62 -9.16
N ASP A 36 -19.73 -0.01 -10.18
CA ASP A 36 -19.48 -0.36 -11.57
C ASP A 36 -18.18 0.26 -12.11
N GLN A 37 -17.72 1.36 -11.51
CA GLN A 37 -16.45 2.01 -11.87
C GLN A 37 -15.27 1.61 -10.97
N CYS A 38 -15.54 1.02 -9.81
CA CYS A 38 -14.50 0.59 -8.89
C CYS A 38 -13.78 -0.67 -9.38
N LEU A 39 -12.47 -0.57 -9.63
CA LEU A 39 -11.67 -1.69 -10.15
C LEU A 39 -11.43 -2.80 -9.11
N VAL A 40 -11.69 -2.55 -7.82
CA VAL A 40 -11.72 -3.60 -6.79
C VAL A 40 -13.05 -4.36 -6.82
N CYS A 41 -14.16 -3.68 -7.14
CA CYS A 41 -15.47 -4.31 -7.32
C CYS A 41 -15.60 -4.99 -8.69
N ARG A 42 -14.90 -4.49 -9.71
CA ARG A 42 -14.92 -4.97 -11.09
C ARG A 42 -13.50 -5.29 -11.58
N PRO A 43 -12.82 -6.29 -10.99
CA PRO A 43 -11.46 -6.65 -11.39
C PRO A 43 -11.38 -7.13 -12.85
N ASP A 44 -12.50 -7.60 -13.43
CA ASP A 44 -12.65 -7.94 -14.84
C ASP A 44 -12.51 -6.74 -15.78
N ARG A 45 -12.67 -5.52 -15.26
CA ARG A 45 -12.52 -4.26 -16.02
C ARG A 45 -11.12 -3.67 -15.93
N CYS A 46 -10.20 -4.31 -15.20
CA CYS A 46 -8.80 -3.90 -15.19
C CYS A 46 -8.19 -4.09 -16.59
N ALA A 47 -7.62 -3.02 -17.15
CA ALA A 47 -6.91 -3.08 -18.43
C ALA A 47 -5.60 -3.91 -18.38
N GLY A 48 -5.18 -4.32 -17.19
CA GLY A 48 -3.99 -5.11 -16.93
C GLY A 48 -4.20 -6.07 -15.76
N ASP A 49 -3.10 -6.54 -15.19
CA ASP A 49 -3.11 -7.50 -14.09
C ASP A 49 -3.78 -6.92 -12.82
N PRO A 50 -4.94 -7.46 -12.37
CA PRO A 50 -5.64 -6.96 -11.19
C PRO A 50 -4.78 -6.94 -9.93
N PHE A 51 -3.83 -7.87 -9.80
CA PHE A 51 -2.87 -7.88 -8.69
C PHE A 51 -2.10 -6.55 -8.61
N THR A 52 -1.56 -6.09 -9.74
CA THR A 52 -0.80 -4.83 -9.80
C THR A 52 -1.67 -3.61 -9.51
N VAL A 53 -2.94 -3.64 -9.93
CA VAL A 53 -3.93 -2.58 -9.63
C VAL A 53 -4.17 -2.49 -8.13
N TYR A 54 -4.39 -3.63 -7.46
CA TYR A 54 -4.66 -3.67 -6.02
C TYR A 54 -3.44 -3.16 -5.22
N VAL A 55 -2.25 -3.64 -5.57
CA VAL A 55 -1.00 -3.18 -4.94
C VAL A 55 -0.81 -1.67 -5.14
N ASP A 56 -1.04 -1.11 -6.34
CA ASP A 56 -0.89 0.33 -6.57
C ASP A 56 -1.91 1.17 -5.78
N ILE A 57 -3.16 0.70 -5.67
CA ILE A 57 -4.18 1.36 -4.85
C ILE A 57 -3.69 1.47 -3.40
N ILE A 58 -3.23 0.37 -2.80
CA ILE A 58 -2.77 0.36 -1.40
C ILE A 58 -1.53 1.24 -1.25
N ALA A 59 -0.55 1.09 -2.15
CA ALA A 59 0.67 1.90 -2.13
C ALA A 59 0.38 3.41 -2.18
N ARG A 60 -0.60 3.85 -2.98
CA ARG A 60 -1.01 5.26 -3.03
C ARG A 60 -1.82 5.73 -1.81
N CYS A 61 -2.35 4.80 -1.03
CA CYS A 61 -3.11 5.10 0.19
C CYS A 61 -2.22 5.18 1.43
N LEU A 62 -1.10 4.43 1.47
CA LEU A 62 -0.21 4.39 2.63
C LEU A 62 0.33 5.78 3.02
N PRO A 63 0.86 6.61 2.09
CA PRO A 63 1.32 7.96 2.42
C PRO A 63 0.17 8.92 2.76
N VAL A 64 -1.06 8.67 2.31
CA VAL A 64 -2.22 9.47 2.75
C VAL A 64 -2.54 9.21 4.23
N ARG A 65 -2.41 7.95 4.67
CA ARG A 65 -2.62 7.55 6.06
C ARG A 65 -1.43 7.89 6.97
N ARG A 66 -0.21 7.81 6.44
CA ARG A 66 1.05 8.12 7.13
C ARG A 66 1.85 9.14 6.30
N PRO A 67 1.48 10.43 6.33
CA PRO A 67 2.04 11.43 5.42
C PRO A 67 3.44 11.91 5.77
N ARG A 68 3.99 11.50 6.91
CA ARG A 68 5.29 11.97 7.38
C ARG A 68 5.97 10.95 8.27
N LEU A 69 7.29 11.07 8.33
CA LEU A 69 8.11 10.43 9.33
C LEU A 69 7.98 11.13 10.68
N ASP A 70 7.37 10.46 11.66
CA ASP A 70 7.22 10.94 13.03
C ASP A 70 7.44 9.80 14.06
N PRO A 71 7.54 10.10 15.37
CA PRO A 71 7.82 9.09 16.39
C PRO A 71 6.81 7.95 16.45
N ASP A 72 5.53 8.21 16.16
CA ASP A 72 4.48 7.19 16.17
C ASP A 72 4.69 6.17 15.04
N LEU A 73 5.08 6.63 13.86
CA LEU A 73 5.47 5.73 12.77
C LEU A 73 6.72 4.92 13.14
N VAL A 74 7.73 5.53 13.77
CA VAL A 74 8.93 4.80 14.21
C VAL A 74 8.57 3.69 15.20
N ALA A 75 7.68 3.96 16.15
CA ALA A 75 7.20 2.97 17.10
C ALA A 75 6.49 1.81 16.39
N ALA A 76 5.64 2.09 15.41
CA ALA A 76 4.96 1.07 14.62
C ALA A 76 5.93 0.20 13.79
N ILE A 77 6.94 0.82 13.16
CA ILE A 77 7.98 0.07 12.41
C ILE A 77 8.80 -0.81 13.39
N ALA A 78 9.14 -0.29 14.57
CA ALA A 78 9.91 -1.03 15.57
C ALA A 78 9.12 -2.22 16.14
N GLU A 79 7.82 -2.06 16.37
CA GLU A 79 6.93 -3.13 16.79
C GLU A 79 6.90 -4.26 15.75
N ASP A 80 6.63 -3.95 14.48
CA ASP A 80 6.66 -4.92 13.38
C ASP A 80 8.03 -5.64 13.27
N ALA A 81 9.11 -4.88 13.40
CA ALA A 81 10.46 -5.43 13.38
C ALA A 81 10.68 -6.43 14.53
N GLN A 82 10.21 -6.11 15.74
CA GLN A 82 10.31 -7.00 16.90
C GLN A 82 9.53 -8.30 16.68
N TRP A 83 8.31 -8.23 16.12
CA TRP A 83 7.52 -9.42 15.78
C TRP A 83 8.21 -10.30 14.74
N ALA A 84 8.98 -9.71 13.83
CA ALA A 84 9.80 -10.42 12.85
C ALA A 84 11.16 -10.91 13.40
N GLY A 85 11.40 -10.79 14.72
CA GLY A 85 12.65 -11.20 15.36
C GLY A 85 13.84 -10.27 15.10
N LEU A 86 13.60 -9.06 14.57
CA LEU A 86 14.61 -8.03 14.42
C LEU A 86 14.70 -7.23 15.73
N SER A 87 15.66 -7.56 16.57
CA SER A 87 15.93 -6.78 17.79
C SER A 87 16.72 -5.52 17.44
N THR A 88 16.00 -4.44 17.11
CA THR A 88 16.61 -3.15 16.79
C THR A 88 15.75 -2.01 17.34
N SER A 89 16.34 -1.22 18.24
CA SER A 89 15.85 0.14 18.50
C SER A 89 16.46 1.09 17.47
N PHE A 90 15.64 1.94 16.88
CA PHE A 90 16.07 3.01 15.99
C PHE A 90 15.18 4.24 16.21
N THR A 91 15.69 5.39 15.83
CA THR A 91 15.07 6.70 16.00
C THR A 91 14.57 7.24 14.67
N VAL A 92 13.81 8.34 14.73
CA VAL A 92 13.48 9.15 13.53
C VAL A 92 14.75 9.53 12.76
N GLN A 93 15.85 9.87 13.48
CA GLN A 93 17.09 10.28 12.83
C GLN A 93 17.74 9.13 12.07
N ASP A 94 17.65 7.89 12.56
CA ASP A 94 18.22 6.74 11.86
C ASP A 94 17.54 6.48 10.50
N LEU A 95 16.24 6.73 10.40
CA LEU A 95 15.51 6.65 9.13
C LEU A 95 15.86 7.81 8.19
N LYS A 96 16.02 9.03 8.73
CA LYS A 96 16.50 10.19 7.95
C LYS A 96 17.93 10.00 7.43
N ASP A 97 18.80 9.43 8.25
CA ASP A 97 20.18 9.08 7.92
C ASP A 97 20.26 7.82 7.04
N ARG A 98 19.12 7.19 6.72
CA ARG A 98 19.01 5.96 5.93
C ARG A 98 19.92 4.84 6.45
N ARG A 99 20.01 4.70 7.78
CA ARG A 99 20.77 3.61 8.43
C ARG A 99 20.22 2.27 7.95
N ALA A 100 21.12 1.37 7.52
CA ALA A 100 20.73 0.13 6.85
C ALA A 100 19.72 -0.72 7.65
N THR A 101 19.87 -0.80 8.97
CA THR A 101 18.95 -1.53 9.85
C THR A 101 17.57 -0.88 9.92
N ALA A 102 17.51 0.45 10.05
CA ALA A 102 16.27 1.21 10.05
C ALA A 102 15.55 1.10 8.70
N MET A 103 16.29 1.19 7.59
CA MET A 103 15.73 1.04 6.24
C MET A 103 15.20 -0.37 5.98
N LYS A 104 15.88 -1.40 6.49
CA LYS A 104 15.39 -2.79 6.42
C LYS A 104 14.08 -2.96 7.19
N ALA A 105 14.00 -2.42 8.41
CA ALA A 105 12.78 -2.46 9.22
C ALA A 105 11.64 -1.68 8.54
N PHE A 106 11.92 -0.50 7.99
CA PHE A 106 10.92 0.29 7.29
C PHE A 106 10.39 -0.40 6.03
N ARG A 107 11.28 -1.00 5.24
CA ARG A 107 10.90 -1.81 4.08
C ARG A 107 9.98 -2.97 4.47
N LEU A 108 10.30 -3.66 5.56
CA LEU A 108 9.46 -4.75 6.10
C LEU A 108 8.08 -4.23 6.50
N TRP A 109 8.02 -3.11 7.23
CA TRP A 109 6.76 -2.49 7.62
C TRP A 109 5.89 -2.10 6.41
N VAL A 110 6.48 -1.52 5.36
CA VAL A 110 5.75 -1.19 4.13
C VAL A 110 5.24 -2.47 3.45
N ARG A 111 6.06 -3.52 3.37
CA ARG A 111 5.65 -4.82 2.82
C ARG A 111 4.46 -5.41 3.60
N ASN A 112 4.51 -5.41 4.93
CA ASN A 112 3.42 -5.89 5.78
C ASN A 112 2.14 -5.05 5.60
N ALA A 113 2.29 -3.74 5.44
CA ALA A 113 1.16 -2.84 5.23
C ALA A 113 0.50 -3.07 3.85
N LEU A 114 1.29 -3.39 2.82
CA LEU A 114 0.77 -3.82 1.52
C LEU A 114 0.01 -5.14 1.63
N GLU A 115 0.58 -6.14 2.30
CA GLU A 115 -0.08 -7.44 2.54
C GLU A 115 -1.43 -7.26 3.25
N THR A 116 -1.44 -6.52 4.36
CA THR A 116 -2.66 -6.19 5.12
C THR A 116 -3.68 -5.46 4.24
N GLY A 117 -3.22 -4.54 3.39
CA GLY A 117 -4.10 -3.86 2.45
C GLY A 117 -4.77 -4.83 1.46
N LEU A 118 -4.04 -5.82 0.94
CA LEU A 118 -4.58 -6.81 0.01
C LEU A 118 -5.66 -7.66 0.69
N GLU A 119 -5.42 -8.10 1.93
CA GLU A 119 -6.42 -8.81 2.74
C GLU A 119 -7.69 -7.96 2.91
N LEU A 120 -7.56 -6.67 3.20
CA LEU A 120 -8.71 -5.77 3.38
C LEU A 120 -9.45 -5.49 2.08
N LEU A 121 -8.76 -5.42 0.94
CA LEU A 121 -9.41 -5.27 -0.37
C LEU A 121 -10.14 -6.53 -0.81
N SER A 122 -9.68 -7.71 -0.37
CA SER A 122 -10.31 -9.00 -0.70
C SER A 122 -11.75 -9.12 -0.19
N VAL A 123 -12.10 -8.39 0.87
CA VAL A 123 -13.45 -8.35 1.45
C VAL A 123 -14.24 -7.09 1.06
N HIS A 124 -13.73 -6.26 0.16
CA HIS A 124 -14.36 -5.01 -0.25
C HIS A 124 -15.70 -5.21 -0.98
N SER A 125 -15.83 -6.29 -1.75
CA SER A 125 -17.02 -6.63 -2.51
C SER A 125 -17.12 -8.14 -2.73
N PRO A 126 -18.31 -8.68 -3.09
CA PRO A 126 -18.45 -10.11 -3.40
C PRO A 126 -17.62 -10.60 -4.59
N THR A 127 -17.16 -9.68 -5.45
CA THR A 127 -16.38 -9.93 -6.65
C THR A 127 -14.90 -9.57 -6.49
N SER A 128 -14.50 -9.07 -5.32
CA SER A 128 -13.11 -8.78 -5.00
C SER A 128 -12.26 -10.04 -5.10
N LEU A 129 -11.06 -9.91 -5.68
CA LEU A 129 -10.08 -10.99 -5.68
C LEU A 129 -9.27 -10.98 -4.39
N SER A 130 -8.90 -12.18 -3.93
CA SER A 130 -7.97 -12.39 -2.83
C SER A 130 -6.56 -12.54 -3.40
N PHE A 131 -5.64 -11.68 -2.93
CA PHE A 131 -4.24 -11.69 -3.32
C PHE A 131 -3.34 -11.66 -2.08
N SER A 132 -2.14 -12.20 -2.24
CA SER A 132 -1.01 -12.08 -1.30
C SER A 132 0.21 -11.56 -2.06
N LEU A 133 1.16 -10.89 -1.40
CA LEU A 133 2.43 -10.55 -2.05
C LEU A 133 3.22 -11.80 -2.47
N GLU A 134 2.91 -12.99 -1.92
CA GLU A 134 3.47 -14.26 -2.41
C GLU A 134 2.98 -14.61 -3.82
N ASP A 135 1.87 -14.05 -4.30
CA ASP A 135 1.40 -14.21 -5.69
C ASP A 135 2.30 -13.49 -6.72
N ALA A 136 3.24 -12.67 -6.24
CA ALA A 136 4.31 -12.13 -7.06
C ALA A 136 5.47 -13.12 -7.24
N ARG A 137 5.65 -14.07 -6.33
CA ARG A 137 6.85 -14.90 -6.25
C ARG A 137 7.05 -15.74 -7.51
N GLY A 138 8.24 -15.65 -8.09
CA GLY A 138 8.58 -16.35 -9.33
C GLY A 138 7.99 -15.72 -10.59
N ILE A 139 7.35 -14.55 -10.49
CA ILE A 139 6.87 -13.74 -11.61
C ILE A 139 7.67 -12.43 -11.61
N PRO A 140 8.77 -12.33 -12.39
CA PRO A 140 9.71 -11.21 -12.31
C PRO A 140 9.06 -9.82 -12.44
N GLN A 141 8.03 -9.70 -13.28
CA GLN A 141 7.33 -8.42 -13.49
C GLN A 141 6.55 -8.00 -12.24
N ARG A 142 5.90 -8.93 -11.54
CA ARG A 142 5.16 -8.65 -10.31
C ARG A 142 6.11 -8.34 -9.15
N GLU A 143 7.21 -9.09 -9.02
CA GLU A 143 8.23 -8.83 -8.00
C GLU A 143 8.80 -7.42 -8.16
N ALA A 144 9.23 -7.06 -9.38
CA ALA A 144 9.74 -5.73 -9.66
C ALA A 144 8.70 -4.62 -9.39
N PHE A 145 7.43 -4.88 -9.72
CA PHE A 145 6.35 -3.93 -9.48
C PHE A 145 6.09 -3.69 -7.99
N VAL A 146 6.01 -4.76 -7.19
CA VAL A 146 5.85 -4.68 -5.73
C VAL A 146 7.02 -3.91 -5.12
N GLU A 147 8.24 -4.20 -5.56
CA GLU A 147 9.43 -3.53 -5.01
C GLU A 147 9.48 -2.04 -5.38
N GLY A 148 9.14 -1.68 -6.61
CA GLY A 148 9.00 -0.27 -6.99
C GLY A 148 7.89 0.44 -6.20
N CYS A 149 6.81 -0.26 -5.83
CA CYS A 149 5.78 0.31 -4.96
C CYS A 149 6.29 0.56 -3.54
N ILE A 150 7.06 -0.39 -2.97
CA ILE A 150 7.65 -0.27 -1.64
C ILE A 150 8.60 0.94 -1.59
N GLU A 151 9.52 1.04 -2.56
CA GLU A 151 10.48 2.15 -2.65
C GLU A 151 9.76 3.50 -2.74
N ARG A 152 8.78 3.62 -3.64
CA ARG A 152 7.98 4.84 -3.81
C ARG A 152 7.25 5.25 -2.52
N VAL A 153 6.67 4.30 -1.79
CA VAL A 153 6.01 4.60 -0.50
C VAL A 153 7.03 5.10 0.52
N MET A 154 8.18 4.43 0.63
CA MET A 154 9.23 4.84 1.54
C MET A 154 9.72 6.26 1.24
N ASP A 155 10.00 6.57 -0.03
CA ASP A 155 10.47 7.89 -0.45
C ASP A 155 9.43 8.99 -0.20
N GLN A 156 8.15 8.72 -0.44
CA GLN A 156 7.07 9.68 -0.16
C GLN A 156 6.96 9.99 1.34
N ILE A 157 7.07 8.98 2.20
CA ILE A 157 6.97 9.15 3.66
C ILE A 157 8.22 9.85 4.24
N LEU A 158 9.40 9.57 3.67
CA LEU A 158 10.64 10.27 4.03
C LEU A 158 10.66 11.73 3.57
N GLY A 159 9.76 12.11 2.66
CA GLY A 159 9.61 13.48 2.15
C GLY A 159 10.49 13.79 0.94
N GLU A 160 10.92 12.77 0.19
CA GLU A 160 11.82 12.96 -0.97
C GLU A 160 11.08 13.26 -2.28
N ASN A 161 9.75 13.20 -2.30
CA ASN A 161 8.92 13.50 -3.48
C ASN A 161 7.94 14.67 -3.22
N SER A 162 8.49 15.83 -2.88
CA SER A 162 7.80 17.13 -2.99
C SER A 162 8.56 18.04 -3.97
N THR A 163 8.56 17.66 -5.24
CA THR A 163 8.83 18.54 -6.40
C THR A 163 8.03 18.06 -7.59
#